data_AF-A0A7S2D503-F1
#
_entry.id   AF-A0A7S2D503-F1
#
_cell.length_a   1.000
_cell.length_b   1.000
_cell.length_c   1.000
_cell.angle_alpha   90.00
_cell.angle_beta   90.00
_cell.angle_gamma   90.00
#
_symmetry.space_group_name_H-M   'P 1'
#
loop_
_entity.id
_entity.type
_entity.pdbx_description
1 polymer ?
#
loop_
_entity_poly.entity_id
_entity_poly.type
_entity_poly.pdbx_seq_one_letter_code
_entity_poly.pdbx_strand_id
1 'polypeptide(L)'
;KTSSGGKKPSNFSAKPEPKKAERFVKSDRVRCNLGDEIGWASGTVQAVDEPDEQYVSLPYVVCLDPPIKRLISVPSDGNHCVRPEVCFAEGEAGGPCAVNVARSARKTAGGKLRFGEGDRVACLTAGPDGTQGPRRWSAGTVDATWYRLGSAEGGEGGEDGFVAYTVRLDAEGELAEASTVIVLQDSHLYVRSLELQPLGELPREALSRFGSRTNEEKGYEEIVDHQTFIARKAPKPLEEQGDDSA
;
A
#
# COMPACT_ATOMS: atom_id res chain seq x y z
N LYS A 1 -15.48 65.17 35.22
CA LYS A 1 -15.93 63.77 35.39
C LYS A 1 -15.69 63.06 34.07
N THR A 2 -14.59 62.33 33.99
CA THR A 2 -14.04 61.71 32.77
C THR A 2 -14.76 60.39 32.48
N SER A 3 -15.32 60.29 31.27
CA SER A 3 -15.98 59.13 30.71
C SER A 3 -14.93 58.16 30.17
N SER A 4 -14.77 57.01 30.82
CA SER A 4 -13.89 55.91 30.41
C SER A 4 -14.68 54.92 29.53
N GLY A 5 -14.58 55.08 28.22
CA GLY A 5 -15.12 54.13 27.24
C GLY A 5 -14.24 52.90 27.10
N GLY A 6 -14.67 51.76 27.67
CA GLY A 6 -14.01 50.47 27.52
C GLY A 6 -14.25 49.89 26.12
N LYS A 7 -13.19 49.78 25.31
CA LYS A 7 -13.20 48.99 24.06
C LYS A 7 -13.24 47.50 24.42
N LYS A 8 -14.29 46.80 24.00
CA LYS A 8 -14.36 45.33 24.06
C LYS A 8 -13.26 44.72 23.17
N PRO A 9 -12.52 43.69 23.63
CA PRO A 9 -11.59 42.97 22.78
C PRO A 9 -12.36 42.28 21.66
N SER A 10 -11.95 42.54 20.43
CA SER A 10 -12.48 41.89 19.23
C SER A 10 -12.10 40.41 19.26
N ASN A 11 -13.10 39.53 19.35
CA ASN A 11 -12.96 38.09 19.07
C ASN A 11 -12.52 37.91 17.62
N PHE A 12 -11.21 37.84 17.37
CA PHE A 12 -10.66 37.32 16.14
C PHE A 12 -10.90 35.81 16.13
N SER A 13 -12.04 35.40 15.56
CA SER A 13 -12.29 34.02 15.17
C SER A 13 -11.29 33.68 14.08
N ALA A 14 -10.14 33.13 14.46
CA ALA A 14 -9.18 32.57 13.52
C ALA A 14 -9.90 31.46 12.76
N LYS A 15 -10.05 31.63 11.44
CA LYS A 15 -10.55 30.55 10.58
C LYS A 15 -9.63 29.34 10.81
N PRO A 16 -10.17 28.15 11.13
CA PRO A 16 -9.34 26.96 11.27
C PRO A 16 -8.60 26.75 9.94
N GLU A 17 -7.28 26.59 10.02
CA GLU A 17 -6.47 26.27 8.85
C GLU A 17 -7.00 24.97 8.23
N PRO A 18 -7.06 24.88 6.88
CA PRO A 18 -7.54 23.67 6.22
C PRO A 18 -6.65 22.50 6.63
N LYS A 19 -7.26 21.45 7.22
CA LYS A 19 -6.57 20.21 7.54
C LYS A 19 -5.88 19.69 6.28
N LYS A 20 -4.55 19.49 6.37
CA LYS A 20 -3.77 18.88 5.30
C LYS A 20 -4.37 17.50 5.02
N ALA A 21 -4.65 17.21 3.75
CA ALA A 21 -5.25 15.94 3.38
C ALA A 21 -4.30 14.79 3.74
N GLU A 22 -4.82 13.81 4.49
CA GLU A 22 -4.09 12.61 4.90
C GLU A 22 -3.61 11.81 3.69
N ARG A 23 -2.41 11.21 3.79
CA ARG A 23 -1.82 10.37 2.73
C ARG A 23 -2.28 8.91 2.77
N PHE A 24 -2.68 8.42 3.95
CA PHE A 24 -3.13 7.05 4.17
C PHE A 24 -4.50 7.05 4.83
N VAL A 25 -5.29 6.02 4.52
CA VAL A 25 -6.60 5.79 5.13
C VAL A 25 -6.56 4.57 6.04
N LYS A 26 -7.61 4.39 6.86
CA LYS A 26 -7.75 3.19 7.69
C LYS A 26 -7.66 1.92 6.83
N SER A 27 -6.95 0.93 7.36
CA SER A 27 -6.61 -0.35 6.70
C SER A 27 -5.55 -0.28 5.61
N ASP A 28 -4.97 0.89 5.31
CA ASP A 28 -3.82 0.95 4.41
C ASP A 28 -2.62 0.20 5.00
N ARG A 29 -1.85 -0.42 4.10
CA ARG A 29 -0.55 -1.04 4.41
C ARG A 29 0.56 -0.01 4.31
N VAL A 30 1.33 0.09 5.38
CA VAL A 30 2.40 1.07 5.53
C VAL A 30 3.66 0.44 6.10
N ARG A 31 4.78 1.12 5.89
CA ARG A 31 6.03 0.88 6.60
C ARG A 31 6.29 2.07 7.52
N CYS A 32 6.62 1.79 8.77
CA CYS A 32 6.95 2.78 9.78
C CYS A 32 8.43 2.68 10.14
N ASN A 33 9.10 3.82 10.21
CA ASN A 33 10.48 3.90 10.67
C ASN A 33 10.51 3.82 12.20
N LEU A 34 11.21 2.82 12.73
CA LEU A 34 11.36 2.58 14.16
C LEU A 34 12.76 2.97 14.69
N GLY A 35 13.52 3.75 13.90
CA GLY A 35 14.87 4.19 14.23
C GLY A 35 15.95 3.26 13.68
N ASP A 36 17.21 3.60 13.90
CA ASP A 36 18.35 2.95 13.24
C ASP A 36 18.56 1.49 13.66
N GLU A 37 18.19 1.13 14.90
CA GLU A 37 18.37 -0.23 15.42
C GLU A 37 17.39 -1.24 14.81
N ILE A 38 16.14 -0.82 14.60
CA ILE A 38 15.07 -1.71 14.12
C ILE A 38 14.80 -1.50 12.62
N GLY A 39 14.99 -0.27 12.13
CA GLY A 39 14.71 0.13 10.77
C GLY A 39 13.22 0.24 10.47
N TRP A 40 12.83 -0.13 9.24
CA TRP A 40 11.46 -0.01 8.74
C TRP A 40 10.64 -1.25 9.04
N ALA A 41 9.52 -1.11 9.75
CA ALA A 41 8.59 -2.22 10.03
C ALA A 41 7.26 -2.04 9.30
N SER A 42 6.75 -3.11 8.69
CA SER A 42 5.44 -3.12 8.05
C SER A 42 4.31 -3.16 9.08
N GLY A 43 3.16 -2.59 8.71
CA GLY A 43 1.96 -2.61 9.53
C GLY A 43 0.72 -2.11 8.79
N THR A 44 -0.40 -2.09 9.50
CA THR A 44 -1.71 -1.64 8.99
C THR A 44 -2.23 -0.45 9.79
N VAL A 45 -2.63 0.62 9.10
CA VAL A 45 -3.26 1.80 9.71
C VAL A 45 -4.58 1.39 10.38
N GLN A 46 -4.71 1.62 11.68
CA GLN A 46 -5.90 1.32 12.48
C GLN A 46 -6.79 2.54 12.69
N ALA A 47 -6.17 3.70 12.84
CA ALA A 47 -6.83 4.99 13.03
C ALA A 47 -6.05 6.10 12.33
N VAL A 48 -6.78 7.16 11.98
CA VAL A 48 -6.28 8.40 11.37
C VAL A 48 -6.77 9.57 12.22
N ASP A 49 -6.01 10.66 12.30
CA ASP A 49 -6.38 11.88 13.04
C ASP A 49 -6.79 11.63 14.52
N GLU A 50 -6.08 10.73 15.22
CA GLU A 50 -6.41 10.36 16.59
C GLU A 50 -5.97 11.46 17.58
N PRO A 51 -6.85 11.92 18.49
CA PRO A 51 -6.47 12.90 19.50
C PRO A 51 -5.55 12.24 20.55
N ASP A 52 -4.37 12.83 20.78
CA ASP A 52 -3.48 12.41 21.86
C ASP A 52 -3.88 13.05 23.21
N GLU A 53 -3.35 12.53 24.32
CA GLU A 53 -3.55 13.03 25.68
C GLU A 53 -3.17 14.52 25.82
N GLN A 54 -2.30 15.00 24.95
CA GLN A 54 -1.83 16.40 24.89
C GLN A 54 -2.61 17.27 23.89
N TYR A 55 -3.73 16.78 23.35
CA TYR A 55 -4.54 17.43 22.31
C TYR A 55 -3.81 17.69 20.98
N VAL A 56 -2.65 17.05 20.77
CA VAL A 56 -1.99 16.99 19.47
C VAL A 56 -2.64 15.85 18.68
N SER A 57 -3.14 16.13 17.49
CA SER A 57 -3.70 15.07 16.63
C SER A 57 -2.55 14.27 16.05
N LEU A 58 -2.50 12.97 16.37
CA LEU A 58 -1.58 12.02 15.77
C LEU A 58 -2.11 11.64 14.39
N PRO A 59 -1.28 11.76 13.34
CA PRO A 59 -1.74 11.49 11.98
C PRO A 59 -2.21 10.04 11.82
N TYR A 60 -1.50 9.07 12.41
CA TYR A 60 -1.81 7.65 12.26
C TYR A 60 -1.51 6.85 13.52
N VAL A 61 -2.35 5.85 13.77
CA VAL A 61 -2.03 4.72 14.64
C VAL A 61 -1.93 3.46 13.81
N VAL A 62 -0.79 2.76 13.90
CA VAL A 62 -0.44 1.62 13.05
C VAL A 62 -0.24 0.37 13.91
N CYS A 63 -0.89 -0.72 13.53
CA CYS A 63 -0.61 -2.05 14.09
C CYS A 63 0.50 -2.69 13.28
N LEU A 64 1.69 -2.82 13.88
CA LEU A 64 2.83 -3.46 13.26
C LEU A 64 2.58 -4.97 13.10
N ASP A 65 3.16 -5.53 12.06
CA ASP A 65 3.12 -6.97 11.81
C ASP A 65 3.96 -7.77 12.81
N PRO A 66 3.73 -9.10 12.90
CA PRO A 66 4.69 -10.00 13.53
C PRO A 66 6.11 -9.83 12.95
N PRO A 67 7.16 -9.97 13.79
CA PRO A 67 7.11 -10.44 15.17
C PRO A 67 6.76 -9.36 16.21
N ILE A 68 6.73 -8.08 15.83
CA ILE A 68 6.55 -6.97 16.78
C ILE A 68 5.10 -6.93 17.30
N LYS A 69 4.11 -7.06 16.40
CA LYS A 69 2.67 -7.16 16.72
C LYS A 69 2.19 -6.14 17.76
N ARG A 70 2.53 -4.87 17.56
CA ARG A 70 2.28 -3.77 18.51
C ARG A 70 1.61 -2.59 17.81
N LEU A 71 0.70 -1.91 18.51
CA LEU A 71 0.20 -0.60 18.09
C LEU A 71 1.25 0.47 18.36
N ILE A 72 1.51 1.31 17.37
CA ILE A 72 2.37 2.47 17.49
C ILE A 72 1.65 3.72 16.99
N SER A 73 2.00 4.85 17.57
CA SER A 73 1.59 6.17 17.06
C SER A 73 2.67 6.68 16.12
N VAL A 74 2.27 7.17 14.95
CA VAL A 74 3.18 7.80 14.01
C VAL A 74 3.29 9.29 14.37
N PRO A 75 4.47 9.82 14.69
CA PRO A 75 4.60 11.17 15.24
C PRO A 75 4.41 12.29 14.20
N SER A 76 4.62 11.99 12.90
CA SER A 76 4.38 12.95 11.82
C SER A 76 4.05 12.25 10.51
N ASP A 77 3.23 12.89 9.67
CA ASP A 77 2.95 12.43 8.31
C ASP A 77 4.10 12.81 7.35
N GLY A 78 5.28 12.27 7.62
CA GLY A 78 6.50 12.46 6.82
C GLY A 78 7.09 11.15 6.34
N ASN A 79 7.76 11.15 5.18
CA ASN A 79 8.39 9.94 4.62
C ASN A 79 9.54 9.38 5.44
N HIS A 80 10.06 10.14 6.40
CA HIS A 80 11.05 9.63 7.32
C HIS A 80 10.40 8.86 8.47
N CYS A 81 9.08 8.99 8.68
CA CYS A 81 8.31 8.29 9.70
C CYS A 81 7.44 7.17 9.13
N VAL A 82 6.71 7.43 8.03
CA VAL A 82 5.75 6.49 7.45
C VAL A 82 5.73 6.58 5.92
N ARG A 83 5.67 5.41 5.28
CA ARG A 83 5.64 5.24 3.81
C ARG A 83 4.60 4.19 3.42
N PRO A 84 4.06 4.21 2.20
CA PRO A 84 3.28 3.08 1.71
C PRO A 84 4.13 1.80 1.66
N GLU A 85 3.49 0.68 1.95
CA GLU A 85 4.08 -0.62 1.66
C GLU A 85 3.80 -0.98 0.20
N VAL A 86 4.86 -1.17 -0.58
CA VAL A 86 4.86 -1.42 -2.03
C VAL A 86 5.92 -2.48 -2.37
N CYS A 87 5.94 -2.97 -3.61
CA CYS A 87 7.01 -3.82 -4.10
C CYS A 87 8.34 -3.05 -4.06
N PHE A 88 9.43 -3.74 -3.72
CA PHE A 88 10.74 -3.13 -3.49
C PHE A 88 11.49 -3.07 -4.80
N ALA A 89 12.09 -1.94 -5.15
CA ALA A 89 13.11 -1.96 -6.18
C ALA A 89 14.31 -2.78 -5.70
N GLU A 90 14.92 -3.55 -6.60
CA GLU A 90 16.15 -4.28 -6.29
C GLU A 90 17.26 -3.27 -5.87
N GLY A 91 17.93 -3.54 -4.75
CA GLY A 91 18.99 -2.67 -4.22
C GLY A 91 18.55 -1.49 -3.35
N GLU A 92 17.25 -1.22 -3.18
CA GLU A 92 16.79 -0.16 -2.27
C GLU A 92 17.01 -0.51 -0.79
N ALA A 93 17.11 0.54 0.05
CA ALA A 93 17.20 0.49 1.52
C ALA A 93 15.91 -0.05 2.17
N GLY A 94 15.60 -1.31 1.88
CA GLY A 94 14.62 -2.15 2.54
C GLY A 94 15.17 -3.56 2.79
N GLY A 95 16.37 -3.89 2.28
CA GLY A 95 16.98 -5.22 2.30
C GLY A 95 16.86 -6.00 3.62
N PRO A 96 17.29 -5.46 4.78
CA PRO A 96 17.20 -6.19 6.05
C PRO A 96 15.75 -6.44 6.50
N CYS A 97 14.86 -5.48 6.29
CA CYS A 97 13.45 -5.60 6.68
C CYS A 97 12.65 -6.45 5.69
N ALA A 98 12.94 -6.36 4.39
CA ALA A 98 12.42 -7.25 3.35
C ALA A 98 12.78 -8.71 3.66
N VAL A 99 14.03 -8.96 4.10
CA VAL A 99 14.47 -10.28 4.57
C VAL A 99 13.68 -10.73 5.80
N ASN A 100 13.44 -9.85 6.79
CA ASN A 100 12.67 -10.22 7.98
C ASN A 100 11.19 -10.47 7.69
N VAL A 101 10.58 -9.70 6.79
CA VAL A 101 9.20 -9.93 6.33
C VAL A 101 9.12 -11.20 5.48
N ALA A 102 10.07 -11.42 4.57
CA ALA A 102 10.20 -12.65 3.77
C ALA A 102 10.38 -13.89 4.67
N ARG A 103 11.18 -13.78 5.73
CA ARG A 103 11.34 -14.85 6.74
C ARG A 103 10.02 -15.15 7.46
N SER A 104 9.24 -14.13 7.80
CA SER A 104 7.93 -14.34 8.42
C SER A 104 6.92 -14.96 7.44
N ALA A 105 7.06 -14.67 6.15
CA ALA A 105 6.30 -15.29 5.08
C ALA A 105 6.69 -16.76 4.81
N ARG A 106 7.82 -17.27 5.33
CA ARG A 106 8.26 -18.68 5.09
C ARG A 106 7.20 -19.73 5.42
N LYS A 107 6.25 -19.45 6.33
CA LYS A 107 5.16 -20.41 6.61
C LYS A 107 4.31 -20.73 5.36
N THR A 108 4.36 -19.90 4.32
CA THR A 108 3.67 -20.13 3.05
C THR A 108 4.60 -20.59 1.93
N ALA A 109 5.92 -20.68 2.16
CA ALA A 109 6.88 -21.16 1.17
C ALA A 109 6.58 -22.61 0.80
N GLY A 110 6.26 -22.84 -0.48
CA GLY A 110 5.84 -24.14 -1.02
C GLY A 110 4.36 -24.22 -1.40
N GLY A 111 3.56 -23.19 -1.12
CA GLY A 111 2.22 -23.05 -1.70
C GLY A 111 2.27 -22.84 -3.22
N LYS A 112 1.20 -23.22 -3.92
CA LYS A 112 1.02 -22.82 -5.32
C LYS A 112 0.80 -21.30 -5.38
N LEU A 113 1.69 -20.60 -6.07
CA LEU A 113 1.57 -19.18 -6.35
C LEU A 113 0.52 -18.93 -7.44
N ARG A 114 -0.11 -17.74 -7.41
CA ARG A 114 -1.10 -17.31 -8.42
C ARG A 114 -0.51 -17.15 -9.82
N PHE A 115 0.71 -16.63 -9.91
CA PHE A 115 1.39 -16.33 -11.16
C PHE A 115 2.62 -17.23 -11.34
N GLY A 116 2.94 -17.55 -12.59
CA GLY A 116 4.15 -18.24 -13.01
C GLY A 116 5.14 -17.31 -13.71
N GLU A 117 6.35 -17.82 -13.96
CA GLU A 117 7.36 -17.11 -14.76
C GLU A 117 6.84 -16.85 -16.18
N GLY A 118 7.04 -15.63 -16.68
CA GLY A 118 6.51 -15.15 -17.96
C GLY A 118 5.12 -14.51 -17.89
N ASP A 119 4.37 -14.68 -16.80
CA ASP A 119 3.04 -14.07 -16.65
C ASP A 119 3.12 -12.54 -16.61
N ARG A 120 2.10 -11.92 -17.21
CA ARG A 120 1.93 -10.46 -17.22
C ARG A 120 1.13 -10.01 -16.00
N VAL A 121 1.72 -9.12 -15.21
CA VAL A 121 1.15 -8.68 -13.94
C VAL A 121 1.19 -7.16 -13.82
N ALA A 122 0.34 -6.66 -12.92
CA ALA A 122 0.44 -5.30 -12.40
C ALA A 122 1.02 -5.37 -10.98
N CYS A 123 2.11 -4.64 -10.74
CA CYS A 123 2.78 -4.55 -9.45
C CYS A 123 2.56 -3.17 -8.81
N LEU A 124 2.32 -3.17 -7.51
CA LEU A 124 2.20 -1.94 -6.74
C LEU A 124 3.59 -1.37 -6.48
N THR A 125 3.91 -0.21 -7.03
CA THR A 125 5.22 0.44 -6.93
C THR A 125 5.11 1.81 -6.27
N ALA A 126 6.23 2.31 -5.76
CA ALA A 126 6.34 3.71 -5.36
C ALA A 126 6.31 4.62 -6.60
N GLY A 127 6.09 5.92 -6.38
CA GLY A 127 6.28 6.92 -7.42
C GLY A 127 7.72 6.94 -7.95
N PRO A 128 7.94 7.49 -9.16
CA PRO A 128 9.23 7.46 -9.87
C PRO A 128 10.41 8.08 -9.11
N ASP A 129 10.16 9.01 -8.19
CA ASP A 129 11.21 9.69 -7.42
C ASP A 129 11.71 8.87 -6.21
N GLY A 130 11.36 7.57 -6.13
CA GLY A 130 11.62 6.71 -4.96
C GLY A 130 10.98 7.21 -3.66
N THR A 131 10.25 8.31 -3.76
CA THR A 131 9.64 9.04 -2.67
C THR A 131 8.25 9.45 -3.10
N GLN A 132 7.33 9.25 -2.16
CA GLN A 132 6.04 9.93 -2.13
C GLN A 132 5.04 9.41 -3.14
N GLY A 133 3.80 9.37 -2.69
CA GLY A 133 2.70 8.99 -3.56
C GLY A 133 2.53 9.94 -4.75
N PRO A 134 1.60 9.58 -5.65
CA PRO A 134 0.71 8.45 -5.47
C PRO A 134 1.41 7.10 -5.75
N ARG A 135 1.05 6.09 -4.94
CA ARG A 135 1.33 4.69 -5.29
C ARG A 135 0.81 4.46 -6.70
N ARG A 136 1.44 3.57 -7.45
CA ARG A 136 0.96 3.26 -8.80
C ARG A 136 0.98 1.77 -9.09
N TRP A 137 0.12 1.36 -10.01
CA TRP A 137 0.23 0.05 -10.64
C TRP A 137 1.12 0.19 -11.88
N SER A 138 2.23 -0.53 -11.86
CA SER A 138 3.17 -0.64 -12.99
C SER A 138 3.03 -2.02 -13.62
N ALA A 139 3.03 -2.07 -14.94
CA ALA A 139 3.02 -3.34 -15.66
C ALA A 139 4.39 -4.00 -15.61
N GLY A 140 4.41 -5.34 -15.61
CA GLY A 140 5.65 -6.10 -15.69
C GLY A 140 5.41 -7.57 -16.03
N THR A 141 6.52 -8.29 -16.14
CA THR A 141 6.56 -9.74 -16.33
C THR A 141 7.21 -10.40 -15.12
N VAL A 142 6.58 -11.45 -14.60
CA VAL A 142 7.18 -12.29 -13.55
C VAL A 142 8.44 -12.95 -14.12
N ASP A 143 9.58 -12.66 -13.52
CA ASP A 143 10.87 -13.17 -13.95
C ASP A 143 11.24 -14.47 -13.22
N ALA A 144 11.06 -14.50 -11.90
CA ALA A 144 11.25 -15.69 -11.09
C ALA A 144 10.16 -15.83 -10.02
N THR A 145 9.88 -17.07 -9.65
CA THR A 145 9.02 -17.42 -8.50
C THR A 145 9.86 -17.97 -7.35
N TRP A 146 9.40 -17.76 -6.11
CA TRP A 146 10.14 -18.18 -4.92
C TRP A 146 11.61 -17.73 -4.96
N TYR A 147 11.83 -16.46 -5.34
CA TYR A 147 13.17 -15.92 -5.51
C TYR A 147 13.91 -15.90 -4.16
N ARG A 148 15.14 -16.38 -4.17
CA ARG A 148 16.00 -16.45 -3.00
C ARG A 148 16.68 -15.10 -2.82
N LEU A 149 16.38 -14.40 -1.74
CA LEU A 149 17.10 -13.19 -1.37
C LEU A 149 18.53 -13.59 -1.01
N GLY A 150 19.51 -13.07 -1.76
CA GLY A 150 20.92 -13.31 -1.48
C GLY A 150 21.22 -12.95 -0.02
N SER A 151 21.96 -13.82 0.67
CA SER A 151 22.47 -13.50 2.00
C SER A 151 23.37 -12.27 1.85
N ALA A 152 23.05 -11.17 2.52
CA ALA A 152 23.88 -9.97 2.49
C ALA A 152 25.32 -10.39 2.82
N GLU A 153 26.24 -10.12 1.89
CA GLU A 153 27.63 -10.59 1.97
C GLU A 153 28.22 -10.23 3.35
N GLY A 154 28.55 -11.23 4.16
CA GLY A 154 29.14 -11.06 5.49
C GLY A 154 28.28 -11.50 6.68
N GLY A 155 27.03 -11.91 6.48
CA GLY A 155 26.21 -12.51 7.54
C GLY A 155 26.45 -14.02 7.69
N GLU A 156 27.49 -14.43 8.44
CA GLU A 156 27.71 -15.85 8.78
C GLU A 156 26.48 -16.41 9.53
N GLY A 157 25.73 -17.30 8.88
CA GLY A 157 24.64 -18.07 9.51
C GLY A 157 23.20 -17.54 9.35
N GLY A 158 22.97 -16.52 8.52
CA GLY A 158 21.61 -16.04 8.24
C GLY A 158 20.82 -16.99 7.33
N GLU A 159 19.67 -17.49 7.78
CA GLU A 159 18.79 -18.30 6.93
C GLU A 159 18.27 -17.55 5.70
N ASP A 160 18.27 -18.28 4.58
CA ASP A 160 17.64 -18.03 3.27
C ASP A 160 16.26 -17.37 3.33
N GLY A 161 16.12 -16.08 3.02
CA GLY A 161 14.81 -15.47 2.77
C GLY A 161 14.31 -15.84 1.37
N PHE A 162 13.03 -16.17 1.24
CA PHE A 162 12.37 -16.35 -0.06
C PHE A 162 11.23 -15.33 -0.21
N VAL A 163 11.10 -14.76 -1.39
CA VAL A 163 10.01 -13.84 -1.77
C VAL A 163 9.15 -14.48 -2.85
N ALA A 164 7.89 -14.06 -2.94
CA ALA A 164 6.96 -14.70 -3.86
C ALA A 164 7.39 -14.54 -5.33
N TYR A 165 7.75 -13.32 -5.74
CA TYR A 165 8.10 -13.02 -7.13
C TYR A 165 9.24 -12.00 -7.24
N THR A 166 10.04 -12.13 -8.29
CA THR A 166 10.70 -10.99 -8.94
C THR A 166 9.91 -10.64 -10.19
N VAL A 167 9.69 -9.35 -10.41
CA VAL A 167 8.95 -8.85 -11.57
C VAL A 167 9.78 -7.80 -12.26
N ARG A 168 10.08 -8.04 -13.54
CA ARG A 168 10.71 -7.06 -14.40
C ARG A 168 9.64 -6.11 -14.92
N LEU A 169 9.69 -4.85 -14.48
CA LEU A 169 8.74 -3.82 -14.91
C LEU A 169 9.02 -3.43 -16.36
N ASP A 170 7.95 -3.02 -17.05
CA ASP A 170 8.07 -2.43 -18.37
C ASP A 170 8.80 -1.08 -18.27
N ALA A 171 9.67 -0.80 -19.24
CA ALA A 171 10.27 0.51 -19.37
C ALA A 171 9.18 1.55 -19.72
N GLU A 172 9.04 2.57 -18.88
CA GLU A 172 8.12 3.68 -19.13
C GLU A 172 8.89 4.89 -19.69
N GLY A 173 8.75 5.14 -20.99
CA GLY A 173 9.42 6.23 -21.70
C GLY A 173 10.66 5.78 -22.46
N GLU A 174 11.14 6.62 -23.38
CA GLU A 174 12.20 6.26 -24.34
C GLU A 174 13.59 6.05 -23.72
N LEU A 175 13.80 6.52 -22.48
CA LEU A 175 15.10 6.49 -21.80
C LEU A 175 15.08 5.68 -20.50
N ALA A 176 13.96 5.03 -20.16
CA ALA A 176 13.87 4.26 -18.93
C ALA A 176 14.50 2.88 -19.10
N GLU A 177 15.37 2.50 -18.17
CA GLU A 177 15.82 1.11 -18.05
C GLU A 177 14.72 0.28 -17.38
N ALA A 178 14.58 -0.98 -17.82
CA ALA A 178 13.70 -1.91 -17.14
C ALA A 178 14.22 -2.12 -15.72
N SER A 179 13.38 -1.84 -14.73
CA SER A 179 13.70 -2.07 -13.32
C SER A 179 13.07 -3.37 -12.84
N THR A 180 13.75 -4.06 -11.93
CA THR A 180 13.21 -5.24 -11.27
C THR A 180 12.64 -4.85 -9.91
N VAL A 181 11.44 -5.32 -9.63
CA VAL A 181 10.83 -5.22 -8.31
C VAL A 181 10.67 -6.59 -7.66
N ILE A 182 10.83 -6.60 -6.34
CA ILE A 182 10.66 -7.75 -5.48
C ILE A 182 9.27 -7.67 -4.84
N VAL A 183 8.47 -8.71 -5.08
CA VAL A 183 7.14 -8.88 -4.49
C VAL A 183 7.26 -9.84 -3.32
N LEU A 184 7.16 -9.32 -2.09
CA LEU A 184 7.39 -10.11 -0.88
C LEU A 184 6.41 -11.28 -0.73
N GLN A 185 5.14 -11.07 -1.07
CA GLN A 185 4.06 -12.02 -0.82
C GLN A 185 3.11 -12.10 -2.00
N ASP A 186 2.51 -13.28 -2.18
CA ASP A 186 1.44 -13.49 -3.13
C ASP A 186 0.11 -12.89 -2.64
N SER A 187 0.06 -11.57 -2.58
CA SER A 187 -1.09 -10.80 -2.13
C SER A 187 -1.60 -9.87 -3.23
N HIS A 188 -2.92 -9.76 -3.37
CA HIS A 188 -3.58 -8.77 -4.23
C HIS A 188 -3.24 -7.32 -3.89
N LEU A 189 -2.65 -7.06 -2.73
CA LEU A 189 -2.16 -5.74 -2.35
C LEU A 189 -0.85 -5.37 -3.08
N TYR A 190 -0.07 -6.35 -3.53
CA TYR A 190 1.23 -6.13 -4.16
C TYR A 190 1.25 -6.48 -5.64
N VAL A 191 0.53 -7.54 -6.02
CA VAL A 191 0.55 -8.06 -7.39
C VAL A 191 -0.84 -8.57 -7.81
N ARG A 192 -1.25 -8.17 -9.02
CA ARG A 192 -2.54 -8.46 -9.63
C ARG A 192 -2.37 -8.88 -11.09
N SER A 193 -3.40 -9.51 -11.65
CA SER A 193 -3.47 -9.74 -13.09
C SER A 193 -3.52 -8.39 -13.80
N LEU A 194 -2.69 -8.24 -14.85
CA LEU A 194 -2.63 -7.04 -15.67
C LEU A 194 -3.97 -6.75 -16.37
N GLU A 195 -4.70 -7.79 -16.75
CA GLU A 195 -6.00 -7.67 -17.46
C GLU A 195 -7.09 -7.03 -16.60
N LEU A 196 -7.00 -7.20 -15.28
CA LEU A 196 -8.02 -6.75 -14.32
C LEU A 196 -7.65 -5.46 -13.62
N GLN A 197 -6.41 -4.99 -13.76
CA GLN A 197 -5.89 -3.89 -12.98
C GLN A 197 -5.52 -2.71 -13.89
N PRO A 198 -6.27 -1.59 -13.84
CA PRO A 198 -5.84 -0.38 -14.52
C PRO A 198 -4.47 0.06 -14.00
N LEU A 199 -3.60 0.43 -14.94
CA LEU A 199 -2.26 0.95 -14.68
C LEU A 199 -2.29 2.43 -14.32
N GLY A 200 -1.20 2.90 -13.72
CA GLY A 200 -1.00 4.30 -13.38
C GLY A 200 -1.28 4.61 -11.91
N GLU A 201 -1.48 5.89 -11.62
CA GLU A 201 -1.63 6.41 -10.26
C GLU A 201 -2.89 5.87 -9.59
N LEU A 202 -2.75 5.48 -8.33
CA LEU A 202 -3.87 5.03 -7.53
C LEU A 202 -4.66 6.20 -6.96
N PRO A 203 -6.01 6.12 -6.97
CA PRO A 203 -6.82 7.01 -6.16
C PRO A 203 -6.46 6.82 -4.67
N ARG A 204 -6.81 7.81 -3.84
CA ARG A 204 -6.54 7.79 -2.38
C ARG A 204 -7.42 6.81 -1.59
N GLU A 205 -7.98 5.82 -2.26
CA GLU A 205 -8.87 4.84 -1.67
C GLU A 205 -8.08 3.60 -1.25
N ALA A 206 -8.63 2.88 -0.27
CA ALA A 206 -8.10 1.59 0.10
C ALA A 206 -8.19 0.63 -1.11
N LEU A 207 -7.15 -0.16 -1.30
CA LEU A 207 -7.09 -1.10 -2.41
C LEU A 207 -8.19 -2.16 -2.29
N SER A 208 -9.18 -2.12 -3.18
CA SER A 208 -10.21 -3.15 -3.27
C SER A 208 -9.58 -4.49 -3.64
N ARG A 209 -9.99 -5.57 -2.96
CA ARG A 209 -9.63 -6.94 -3.32
C ARG A 209 -10.30 -7.44 -4.60
N PHE A 210 -11.38 -6.78 -5.01
CA PHE A 210 -12.19 -7.18 -6.15
C PHE A 210 -12.01 -6.21 -7.31
N GLY A 211 -11.85 -6.75 -8.51
CA GLY A 211 -11.96 -6.02 -9.77
C GLY A 211 -13.22 -6.46 -10.52
N SER A 212 -13.63 -5.70 -11.52
CA SER A 212 -14.72 -6.10 -12.42
C SER A 212 -14.25 -6.25 -13.86
N ARG A 213 -14.92 -7.13 -14.61
CA ARG A 213 -14.73 -7.31 -16.05
C ARG A 213 -16.03 -7.74 -16.71
N THR A 214 -16.17 -7.46 -17.99
CA THR A 214 -17.30 -7.97 -18.79
C THR A 214 -16.98 -9.37 -19.30
N ASN A 215 -17.87 -10.34 -19.05
CA ASN A 215 -17.82 -11.65 -19.69
C ASN A 215 -18.51 -11.55 -21.06
N GLU A 216 -17.73 -11.44 -22.13
CA GLU A 216 -18.25 -11.25 -23.49
C GLU A 216 -19.09 -12.43 -23.99
N GLU A 217 -18.70 -13.67 -23.64
CA GLU A 217 -19.43 -14.88 -24.05
C GLU A 217 -20.84 -14.95 -23.44
N LYS A 218 -20.99 -14.45 -22.21
CA LYS A 218 -22.24 -14.55 -21.45
C LYS A 218 -23.00 -13.24 -21.33
N GLY A 219 -22.41 -12.13 -21.77
CA GLY A 219 -23.03 -10.80 -21.78
C GLY A 219 -23.34 -10.22 -20.40
N TYR A 220 -22.56 -10.54 -19.35
CA TYR A 220 -22.76 -9.96 -18.02
C TYR A 220 -21.44 -9.56 -17.35
N GLU A 221 -21.50 -8.64 -16.39
CA GLU A 221 -20.34 -8.21 -15.60
C GLU A 221 -20.00 -9.24 -14.51
N GLU A 222 -18.72 -9.59 -14.40
CA GLU A 222 -18.15 -10.43 -13.37
C GLU A 222 -17.35 -9.60 -12.38
N ILE A 223 -17.54 -9.87 -11.09
CA ILE A 223 -16.64 -9.44 -10.03
C ILE A 223 -15.61 -10.54 -9.83
N VAL A 224 -14.33 -10.22 -10.00
CA VAL A 224 -13.21 -11.15 -9.87
C VAL A 224 -12.44 -10.81 -8.61
N ASP A 225 -12.28 -11.80 -7.73
CA ASP A 225 -11.38 -11.69 -6.58
C ASP A 225 -9.93 -11.76 -7.05
N HIS A 226 -9.19 -10.65 -6.93
CA HIS A 226 -7.78 -10.62 -7.35
C HIS A 226 -6.91 -11.64 -6.60
N GLN A 227 -7.29 -12.04 -5.39
CA GLN A 227 -6.53 -13.00 -4.57
C GLN A 227 -6.79 -14.46 -4.94
N THR A 228 -7.95 -14.80 -5.49
CA THR A 228 -8.33 -16.21 -5.76
C THR A 228 -8.64 -16.48 -7.23
N PHE A 229 -8.76 -15.43 -8.05
CA PHE A 229 -9.27 -15.45 -9.42
C PHE A 229 -10.65 -16.08 -9.59
N ILE A 230 -11.39 -16.25 -8.49
CA ILE A 230 -12.77 -16.71 -8.54
C ILE A 230 -13.63 -15.55 -9.06
N ALA A 231 -14.18 -15.72 -10.25
CA ALA A 231 -15.16 -14.81 -10.83
C ALA A 231 -16.57 -15.16 -10.32
N ARG A 232 -17.35 -14.14 -9.98
CA ARG A 232 -18.76 -14.25 -9.63
C ARG A 232 -19.56 -13.27 -10.46
N LYS A 233 -20.79 -13.63 -10.81
CA LYS A 233 -21.70 -12.70 -11.47
C LYS A 233 -21.93 -11.48 -10.56
N ALA A 234 -21.77 -10.29 -11.11
CA ALA A 234 -22.06 -9.06 -10.39
C ALA A 234 -23.54 -9.04 -9.97
N PRO A 235 -23.88 -8.54 -8.77
CA PRO A 235 -25.27 -8.31 -8.42
C PRO A 235 -25.87 -7.37 -9.46
N LYS A 236 -27.09 -7.66 -9.91
CA LYS A 236 -27.80 -6.70 -10.76
C LYS A 236 -27.88 -5.39 -9.98
N PRO A 237 -27.60 -4.23 -10.61
CA PRO A 237 -27.91 -2.96 -9.98
C PRO A 237 -29.37 -3.05 -9.53
N LEU A 238 -29.64 -2.70 -8.28
CA LEU A 238 -31.02 -2.51 -7.85
C LEU A 238 -31.55 -1.42 -8.78
N GLU A 239 -32.38 -1.82 -9.76
CA GLU A 239 -33.13 -0.85 -10.55
C GLU A 239 -33.80 0.03 -9.51
N GLU A 240 -33.38 1.29 -9.43
CA GLU A 240 -34.02 2.27 -8.57
C GLU A 240 -35.49 2.19 -8.95
N GLN A 241 -36.30 1.58 -8.09
CA GLN A 241 -37.74 1.54 -8.27
C GLN A 241 -38.12 3.00 -8.31
N GLY A 242 -38.39 3.50 -9.52
CA GLY A 242 -38.83 4.85 -9.75
C GLY A 242 -39.97 5.10 -8.78
N ASP A 243 -39.72 5.99 -7.83
CA ASP A 243 -40.72 6.43 -6.88
C ASP A 243 -41.69 7.31 -7.68
N ASP A 244 -42.60 6.64 -8.40
CA ASP A 244 -43.77 7.23 -9.06
C ASP A 244 -44.77 7.63 -7.95
N SER A 245 -44.34 8.56 -7.10
CA SER A 245 -45.22 9.28 -6.18
C SER A 245 -45.77 10.50 -6.93
N ALA A 246 -46.98 10.30 -7.46
CA ALA A 246 -47.85 11.31 -8.06
C ALA A 246 -48.40 12.33 -7.04
#